data_AF-A0A285U2E5-F1
#
_entry.id   AF-A0A285U2E5-F1
#
_cell.length_a   1.000
_cell.length_b   1.000
_cell.length_c   1.000
_cell.angle_alpha   90.00
_cell.angle_beta   90.00
_cell.angle_gamma   90.00
#
_symmetry.space_group_name_H-M   'P 1'
#
loop_
_entity.id
_entity.type
_entity.pdbx_description
1 polymer ?
#
loop_
_entity_poly.entity_id
_entity_poly.type
_entity_poly.pdbx_seq_one_letter_code
_entity_poly.pdbx_strand_id
1 'polypeptide(L)' 'MNNETKINPALLRLLVIFPNVLSYFLLFGLIIYIATNFKGLQAAGALNIWLIITAVLAPMAIYTTYSIVKRIKAGTL' A
#
# COMPACT_ATOMS: atom_id res chain seq x y z
N MET A 1 9.34 31.62 22.03
CA MET A 1 10.06 31.40 20.75
C MET A 1 9.82 29.95 20.38
N ASN A 2 8.83 29.70 19.52
CA ASN A 2 8.39 28.33 19.22
C ASN A 2 9.44 27.68 18.30
N ASN A 3 10.24 26.76 18.86
CA ASN A 3 11.08 25.85 18.09
C ASN A 3 10.17 24.84 17.39
N GLU A 4 9.54 25.29 16.30
CA GLU A 4 8.96 24.42 15.28
C GLU A 4 10.11 23.53 14.82
N THR A 5 10.15 22.31 15.34
CA THR A 5 11.12 21.31 14.93
C THR A 5 10.76 21.01 13.49
N LYS A 6 11.42 21.70 12.55
CA LYS A 6 11.25 21.50 11.11
C LYS A 6 11.69 20.09 10.81
N ILE A 7 10.79 19.12 10.97
CA ILE A 7 11.01 17.75 10.51
C ILE A 7 11.38 17.90 9.05
N ASN A 8 12.58 17.43 8.70
CA ASN A 8 13.09 17.58 7.36
C ASN A 8 12.03 17.00 6.40
N PRO A 9 11.53 17.77 5.42
CA PRO A 9 10.49 17.31 4.50
C PRO A 9 10.89 16.03 3.76
N ALA A 10 12.19 15.75 3.61
CA ALA A 10 12.70 14.46 3.11
C ALA A 10 12.40 13.27 4.04
N LEU A 11 12.51 13.45 5.35
CA LEU A 11 12.17 12.41 6.33
C LEU A 11 10.67 12.15 6.37
N LEU A 12 9.84 13.21 6.27
CA LEU A 12 8.39 13.04 6.19
C LEU A 12 8.02 12.23 4.94
N ARG A 13 8.60 12.54 3.77
CA ARG A 13 8.41 11.77 2.53
C ARG A 13 8.80 10.31 2.68
N LEU A 14 9.98 10.04 3.25
CA LEU A 14 10.46 8.68 3.48
C LEU A 14 9.50 7.89 4.40
N LEU A 15 9.02 8.54 5.46
CA LEU A 15 8.09 7.95 6.42
C LEU A 15 6.73 7.59 5.80
N VAL A 16 6.21 8.37 4.84
CA VAL A 16 4.94 8.04 4.15
C VAL A 16 5.14 7.03 3.00
N ILE A 17 6.30 7.03 2.35
CA ILE A 17 6.61 6.09 1.26
C ILE A 17 6.86 4.68 1.82
N PHE A 18 7.50 4.55 2.98
CA PHE A 18 7.80 3.26 3.60
C PHE A 18 6.59 2.31 3.78
N PRO A 19 5.47 2.72 4.41
CA PRO A 19 4.28 1.88 4.56
C PRO A 19 3.61 1.56 3.21
N ASN A 20 3.78 2.45 2.22
CA ASN A 20 3.24 2.24 0.88
C ASN A 20 4.04 1.17 0.11
N VAL A 21 5.37 1.23 0.17
CA VAL A 21 6.24 0.18 -0.40
C VAL A 21 5.95 -1.18 0.25
N LEU A 22 5.71 -1.20 1.57
CA LEU A 22 5.27 -2.42 2.28
C LEU A 22 3.94 -2.96 1.75
N SER A 23 2.99 -2.08 1.43
CA SER A 23 1.70 -2.46 0.83
C SER A 23 1.87 -3.10 -0.55
N TYR A 24 2.83 -2.62 -1.36
CA TYR A 24 3.17 -3.25 -2.65
C TYR A 24 3.79 -4.65 -2.47
N PHE A 25 4.68 -4.84 -1.49
CA PHE A 25 5.22 -6.17 -1.16
C PHE A 25 4.12 -7.12 -0.70
N LEU A 26 3.17 -6.63 0.11
CA LEU A 26 1.98 -7.39 0.54
C LEU A 26 1.12 -7.80 -0.65
N LEU A 27 0.84 -6.88 -1.57
CA LEU A 27 0.06 -7.15 -2.78
C LEU A 27 0.75 -8.18 -3.68
N PHE A 28 2.06 -8.04 -3.84
CA PHE A 28 2.86 -8.98 -4.61
C PHE A 28 2.88 -10.38 -3.98
N GLY A 29 3.09 -10.45 -2.66
CA GLY A 29 3.02 -11.71 -1.91
C GLY A 29 1.63 -12.35 -1.97
N LEU A 30 0.57 -11.53 -1.93
CA LEU A 30 -0.82 -11.97 -2.05
C LEU A 30 -1.09 -12.60 -3.42
N ILE A 31 -0.63 -11.97 -4.50
CA ILE A 31 -0.75 -12.51 -5.86
C ILE A 31 -0.01 -13.83 -5.99
N ILE A 32 1.23 -13.93 -5.48
CA ILE A 32 1.99 -15.19 -5.49
C ILE A 32 1.30 -16.26 -4.66
N TYR A 33 0.77 -15.93 -3.49
CA TYR A 33 0.05 -16.86 -2.62
C TYR A 33 -1.18 -17.43 -3.33
N ILE A 34 -1.98 -16.58 -3.98
CA ILE A 34 -3.16 -17.00 -4.74
C ILE A 34 -2.75 -17.87 -5.94
N ALA A 35 -1.69 -17.51 -6.67
CA ALA A 35 -1.22 -18.28 -7.82
C ALA A 35 -0.69 -19.66 -7.41
N THR A 36 0.07 -19.75 -6.32
CA THR A 36 0.66 -21.01 -5.83
C THR A 36 -0.37 -21.91 -5.14
N ASN A 37 -1.34 -21.34 -4.44
CA ASN A 37 -2.37 -22.09 -3.69
C ASN A 37 -3.72 -22.13 -4.43
N PHE A 38 -3.75 -21.82 -5.73
CA PHE A 38 -4.98 -21.65 -6.51
C PHE A 38 -5.94 -22.84 -6.36
N LYS A 39 -5.42 -24.07 -6.50
CA LYS A 39 -6.22 -25.29 -6.39
C LYS A 39 -6.78 -25.51 -4.97
N GLY A 40 -6.00 -25.20 -3.94
CA GLY A 40 -6.44 -25.32 -2.54
C GLY A 40 -7.50 -24.27 -2.18
N LEU A 41 -7.31 -23.03 -2.64
CA LEU A 41 -8.26 -21.94 -2.46
C LEU A 41 -9.57 -22.17 -3.22
N GLN A 42 -9.50 -22.77 -4.41
CA GLN A 42 -10.67 -23.14 -5.20
C GLN A 42 -11.45 -24.29 -4.54
N ALA A 43 -10.75 -25.31 -4.03
CA ALA A 43 -11.36 -26.44 -3.32
C ALA A 43 -12.01 -26.01 -1.98
N ALA A 44 -11.44 -25.01 -1.30
CA ALA A 44 -11.99 -24.46 -0.06
C ALA A 44 -13.12 -23.43 -0.28
N GLY A 45 -13.47 -23.10 -1.53
CA GLY A 45 -14.44 -22.04 -1.84
C GLY A 45 -14.00 -20.62 -1.44
N ALA A 46 -12.76 -20.44 -0.99
CA ALA A 46 -12.23 -19.18 -0.49
C ALA A 46 -11.60 -18.31 -1.60
N LEU A 47 -11.37 -18.85 -2.80
CA LEU A 47 -10.72 -18.16 -3.92
C LEU A 47 -11.36 -16.79 -4.23
N ASN A 48 -12.70 -16.72 -4.21
CA ASN A 48 -13.43 -15.47 -4.49
C ASN A 48 -13.13 -14.38 -3.46
N ILE A 49 -13.03 -14.73 -2.17
CA ILE A 49 -12.69 -13.78 -1.10
C ILE A 49 -11.28 -13.23 -1.32
N TRP A 50 -10.31 -14.09 -1.61
CA TRP A 50 -8.92 -13.67 -1.84
C TRP A 50 -8.77 -12.80 -3.09
N LEU A 51 -9.53 -13.10 -4.15
CA LEU A 51 -9.60 -12.25 -5.36
C LEU A 51 -10.23 -10.90 -5.07
N ILE A 52 -11.33 -10.83 -4.32
CA ILE A 52 -11.97 -9.56 -3.91
C ILE A 52 -11.01 -8.75 -3.03
N ILE A 53 -10.34 -9.38 -2.07
CA ILE A 53 -9.35 -8.72 -1.22
C ILE A 53 -8.24 -8.11 -2.08
N THR A 54 -7.70 -8.87 -3.04
CA THR A 54 -6.67 -8.37 -3.97
C THR A 54 -7.20 -7.22 -4.83
N ALA A 55 -8.42 -7.34 -5.34
CA ALA A 55 -9.07 -6.34 -6.18
C ALA A 55 -9.40 -5.04 -5.43
N VAL A 56 -9.56 -5.08 -4.11
CA VAL A 56 -9.74 -3.89 -3.25
C VAL A 56 -8.40 -3.34 -2.78
N LEU A 57 -7.43 -4.20 -2.46
CA LEU A 57 -6.08 -3.79 -2.05
C LEU A 57 -5.36 -3.04 -3.16
N ALA A 58 -5.50 -3.47 -4.41
CA ALA A 58 -4.87 -2.84 -5.57
C ALA A 58 -5.21 -1.33 -5.71
N PRO A 59 -6.49 -0.92 -5.81
CA PRO A 59 -6.85 0.50 -5.88
C PRO A 59 -6.51 1.23 -4.59
N MET A 60 -6.57 0.57 -3.43
CA MET A 60 -6.23 1.20 -2.15
C MET A 60 -4.73 1.55 -2.06
N ALA A 61 -3.83 0.65 -2.48
CA ALA A 61 -2.40 0.93 -2.58
C ALA A 61 -2.10 2.07 -3.57
N ILE A 62 -2.79 2.09 -4.71
CA ILE A 62 -2.66 3.17 -5.71
C ILE A 62 -3.16 4.50 -5.14
N TYR A 63 -4.32 4.51 -4.48
CA TYR A 63 -4.90 5.73 -3.90
C TYR A 63 -4.01 6.32 -2.81
N THR A 64 -3.39 5.46 -2.00
CA THR A 64 -2.44 5.87 -0.96
C THR A 64 -1.21 6.51 -1.59
N THR A 65 -0.67 5.91 -2.65
CA THR A 65 0.41 6.51 -3.47
C THR A 65 0.02 7.88 -4.02
N TYR A 66 -1.18 8.01 -4.60
CA TYR A 66 -1.69 9.27 -5.13
C TYR A 66 -1.86 10.35 -4.05
N SER A 67 -2.36 9.99 -2.88
CA SER A 67 -2.50 10.92 -1.74
C SER A 67 -1.15 11.43 -1.26
N ILE A 68 -0.14 10.56 -1.18
CA ILE A 68 1.23 10.92 -0.81
C ILE A 68 1.84 11.87 -1.84
N VAL A 69 1.77 11.52 -3.13
CA VAL A 69 2.30 12.37 -4.22
C VAL A 69 1.56 13.71 -4.29
N LYS A 70 0.23 13.72 -4.08
CA LYS A 70 -0.58 14.94 -4.04
C LYS A 70 -0.18 15.85 -2.89
N ARG A 71 0.01 15.31 -1.68
CA ARG A 71 0.50 16.08 -0.51
C ARG A 71 1.91 16.63 -0.71
N ILE A 72 2.80 15.83 -1.34
CA ILE A 72 4.14 16.26 -1.73
C ILE A 72 4.09 17.42 -2.74
N LYS A 73 3.26 17.29 -3.79
CA LYS A 73 3.10 18.32 -4.84
C LYS A 73 2.43 19.59 -4.33
N ALA A 74 1.53 19.47 -3.37
CA ALA A 74 0.84 20.60 -2.76
C ALA A 74 1.73 21.41 -1.80
N GLY A 75 3.00 21.06 -1.63
CA GLY A 75 3.93 21.79 -0.75
C GLY A 75 3.53 21.78 0.72
N THR A 76 2.56 20.95 1.10
CA THR A 76 2.02 20.80 2.46
C THR A 76 2.77 19.69 3.19
N LEU A 77 4.11 19.81 3.17
CA LEU A 77 5.03 19.12 4.07
C LEU A 77 5.91 20.15 4.76
#